data_AF-A0A6A6ZUD6-F1
#
_entry.id   AF-A0A6A6ZUD6-F1
#
_cell.length_a   1.000
_cell.length_b   1.000
_cell.length_c   1.000
_cell.angle_alpha   90.00
_cell.angle_beta   90.00
_cell.angle_gamma   90.00
#
_symmetry.space_group_name_H-M   'P 1'
#
loop_
_entity.id
_entity.type
_entity.pdbx_description
1 polymer ?
#
loop_
_entity_poly.entity_id
_entity_poly.type
_entity_poly.pdbx_seq_one_letter_code
_entity_poly.pdbx_strand_id
1 'polypeptide(L)'
;MFLTISYNISPMPSYVPFHFLVTRSQKAWHVSSSLLHFAAHQHHSFSPRGDRHLLLNSNMHLLDLPPEILGEIIHIFTYDVGLRTAVHARYTCKILAYVIYDTICTHYPLPKFLAFSYHPRRRLLRSILPAVLYKMCPKKCHSTYLLQHIDATISFLQSFAGGETNSDANVHKFRLCTAITASLPHEDVLAYLLDGPYTTSPIVRENMGRADTLGMLCAAAATGNDAALLFYIDKVRSVAARSELYGTPLLAAAVNGQLRTASLIYEYMWQVEPDYVAQLWRTIELCLHTRHAAILPTLLGWYFECDHFVLDSLRAKRRVADWAVKTGNVQVLHMCYERVETLPQRHEKERCNPGHTAFNSSCTCGHAPIIRYFLTHAAPP
;
A
#
# COMPACT_ATOMS: atom_id res chain seq x y z
N MET A 1 -37.93 -50.81 -22.55
CA MET A 1 -37.89 -49.51 -21.86
C MET A 1 -36.96 -48.58 -22.65
N PHE A 2 -37.47 -48.08 -23.77
CA PHE A 2 -36.88 -47.03 -24.61
C PHE A 2 -38.04 -46.47 -25.43
N LEU A 3 -38.28 -45.17 -25.36
CA LEU A 3 -39.22 -44.48 -26.22
C LEU A 3 -38.70 -43.06 -26.47
N THR A 4 -38.29 -42.86 -27.72
CA THR A 4 -38.10 -41.58 -28.41
C THR A 4 -39.42 -40.83 -28.54
N ILE A 5 -39.43 -39.51 -28.30
CA ILE A 5 -40.30 -38.55 -29.01
C ILE A 5 -39.57 -37.21 -29.16
N SER A 6 -39.59 -36.71 -30.39
CA SER A 6 -39.22 -35.36 -30.85
C SER A 6 -40.47 -34.48 -30.97
N TYR A 7 -40.37 -33.17 -30.64
CA TYR A 7 -40.69 -32.00 -31.48
C TYR A 7 -41.12 -30.73 -30.71
N ASN A 8 -40.56 -29.59 -31.17
CA ASN A 8 -41.06 -28.21 -31.29
C ASN A 8 -41.95 -27.56 -30.21
N ILE A 9 -41.49 -26.42 -29.67
CA ILE A 9 -42.35 -25.29 -29.25
C ILE A 9 -41.71 -23.93 -29.58
N SER A 10 -42.54 -23.06 -30.15
CA SER A 10 -42.41 -21.67 -30.64
C SER A 10 -42.12 -20.59 -29.55
N PRO A 11 -42.06 -19.27 -29.88
CA PRO A 11 -41.24 -18.27 -29.17
C PRO A 11 -41.89 -17.59 -27.95
N MET A 12 -41.01 -16.95 -27.16
CA MET A 12 -41.15 -15.94 -26.09
C MET A 12 -42.54 -15.34 -25.80
N PRO A 13 -42.77 -14.99 -24.51
CA PRO A 13 -43.13 -13.61 -24.21
C PRO A 13 -42.29 -12.98 -23.08
N SER A 14 -41.80 -11.78 -23.39
CA SER A 14 -41.66 -10.57 -22.56
C SER A 14 -41.44 -10.68 -21.04
N TYR A 15 -40.30 -10.12 -20.64
CA TYR A 15 -39.91 -9.60 -19.33
C TYR A 15 -41.04 -9.01 -18.49
N VAL A 16 -41.11 -9.42 -17.22
CA VAL A 16 -41.87 -8.76 -16.14
C VAL A 16 -40.93 -7.78 -15.42
N PRO A 17 -41.28 -6.49 -15.27
CA PRO A 17 -40.49 -5.57 -14.47
C PRO A 17 -40.81 -5.71 -12.97
N PHE A 18 -39.75 -5.76 -12.16
CA PHE A 18 -39.82 -5.65 -10.70
C PHE A 18 -40.30 -4.23 -10.31
N HIS A 19 -41.50 -4.12 -9.74
CA HIS A 19 -41.96 -2.92 -9.06
C HIS A 19 -41.38 -2.87 -7.63
N PHE A 20 -40.47 -1.93 -7.38
CA PHE A 20 -40.16 -1.48 -6.02
C PHE A 20 -41.25 -0.48 -5.57
N LEU A 21 -42.09 -0.90 -4.63
CA LEU A 21 -42.96 -0.02 -3.86
C LEU A 21 -42.13 0.62 -2.75
N VAL A 22 -41.65 1.85 -2.98
CA VAL A 22 -41.15 2.73 -1.92
C VAL A 22 -42.32 3.63 -1.51
N THR A 23 -42.90 3.36 -0.35
CA THR A 23 -43.87 4.24 0.29
C THR A 23 -43.15 5.51 0.76
N ARG A 24 -43.53 6.63 0.15
CA ARG A 24 -43.08 7.98 0.50
C ARG A 24 -43.49 8.33 1.94
N SER A 25 -42.51 8.65 2.77
CA SER A 25 -42.66 9.53 3.92
C SER A 25 -41.92 10.82 3.61
N GLN A 26 -42.66 11.84 3.19
CA GLN A 26 -42.16 13.21 3.00
C GLN A 26 -41.91 13.85 4.36
N LYS A 27 -40.66 13.91 4.83
CA LYS A 27 -40.21 14.96 5.74
C LYS A 27 -38.77 15.39 5.43
N ALA A 28 -38.71 16.53 4.73
CA ALA A 28 -37.78 17.65 4.91
C ALA A 28 -36.27 17.38 4.85
N TRP A 29 -35.66 17.46 3.66
CA TRP A 29 -34.31 17.99 3.49
C TRP A 29 -34.23 18.75 2.14
N HIS A 30 -34.34 20.07 2.18
CA HIS A 30 -33.94 20.93 1.05
C HIS A 30 -32.41 21.04 1.08
N VAL A 31 -31.72 20.12 0.40
CA VAL A 31 -30.32 20.34 0.04
C VAL A 31 -30.33 21.09 -1.29
N SER A 32 -29.97 22.38 -1.24
CA SER A 32 -29.97 23.27 -2.39
C SER A 32 -28.99 22.78 -3.48
N SER A 33 -29.43 22.81 -4.73
CA SER A 33 -28.63 22.54 -5.95
C SER A 33 -27.36 23.38 -6.09
N SER A 34 -27.17 24.38 -5.21
CA SER A 34 -26.05 25.30 -5.15
C SER A 34 -24.68 24.64 -4.85
N LEU A 35 -24.66 23.54 -4.09
CA LEU A 35 -23.40 22.85 -3.72
C LEU A 35 -22.76 22.09 -4.91
N LEU A 36 -23.58 21.59 -5.84
CA LEU A 36 -23.10 20.84 -7.01
C LEU A 36 -22.54 21.76 -8.10
N HIS A 37 -23.08 22.98 -8.25
CA HIS A 37 -22.53 23.95 -9.20
C HIS A 37 -21.15 24.50 -8.80
N PHE A 38 -20.85 24.53 -7.50
CA PHE A 38 -19.59 25.07 -6.97
C PHE A 38 -18.39 24.15 -7.24
N ALA A 39 -18.60 22.83 -7.31
CA ALA A 39 -17.54 21.86 -7.62
C ALA A 39 -17.19 21.79 -9.11
N ALA A 40 -18.09 22.23 -10.01
CA ALA A 40 -17.91 22.13 -11.46
C ALA A 40 -17.24 23.35 -12.11
N HIS A 41 -17.25 24.51 -11.45
CA HIS A 41 -16.69 25.77 -11.97
C HIS A 41 -15.48 26.26 -11.16
N GLN A 42 -14.34 25.55 -11.24
CA GLN A 42 -13.04 26.06 -10.78
C GLN A 42 -12.08 26.40 -11.94
N HIS A 43 -12.60 26.90 -13.05
CA HIS A 43 -11.81 27.59 -14.07
C HIS A 43 -12.67 28.66 -14.74
N HIS A 44 -12.63 29.90 -14.23
CA HIS A 44 -12.66 31.15 -15.02
C HIS A 44 -12.53 32.38 -14.11
N SER A 45 -11.49 33.18 -14.38
CA SER A 45 -11.24 34.61 -14.10
C SER A 45 -12.05 35.37 -13.03
N PHE A 46 -11.31 35.91 -12.06
CA PHE A 46 -11.70 36.91 -11.05
C PHE A 46 -12.00 38.30 -11.65
N SER A 47 -13.02 38.98 -11.10
CA SER A 47 -13.10 40.45 -10.96
C SER A 47 -13.94 40.80 -9.72
N PRO A 48 -13.63 41.86 -8.93
CA PRO A 48 -14.11 41.98 -7.57
C PRO A 48 -15.27 42.98 -7.44
N ARG A 49 -16.27 42.62 -6.62
CA ARG A 49 -17.00 43.56 -5.75
C ARG A 49 -17.61 42.78 -4.60
N GLY A 50 -17.41 43.33 -3.41
CA GLY A 50 -17.47 42.60 -2.16
C GLY A 50 -18.88 42.23 -1.72
N ASP A 51 -18.94 41.11 -1.00
CA ASP A 51 -19.76 40.98 0.19
C ASP A 51 -19.12 39.95 1.13
N ARG A 52 -19.13 40.29 2.43
CA ARG A 52 -18.57 39.49 3.52
C ARG A 52 -19.46 38.28 3.76
N HIS A 53 -19.07 37.12 3.26
CA HIS A 53 -19.63 35.83 3.69
C HIS A 53 -18.61 35.03 4.48
N LEU A 54 -19.11 34.48 5.60
CA LEU A 54 -18.47 33.59 6.56
C LEU A 54 -17.51 32.59 5.90
N LEU A 55 -16.23 32.68 6.27
CA LEU A 55 -15.20 31.68 5.96
C LEU A 55 -15.49 30.39 6.73
N LEU A 56 -16.42 29.58 6.23
CA LEU A 56 -16.45 28.16 6.53
C LEU A 56 -15.29 27.53 5.77
N ASN A 57 -14.24 27.14 6.49
CA ASN A 57 -13.19 26.24 6.02
C ASN A 57 -13.85 24.96 5.46
N SER A 58 -14.10 24.92 4.16
CA SER A 58 -14.91 23.90 3.51
C SER A 58 -14.12 23.15 2.45
N ASN A 59 -13.07 22.45 2.91
CA ASN A 59 -12.47 21.34 2.17
C ASN A 59 -13.06 20.03 2.71
N MET A 60 -14.38 19.88 2.60
CA MET A 60 -15.00 18.58 2.86
C MET A 60 -14.86 17.77 1.56
N HIS A 61 -14.00 16.76 1.57
CA HIS A 61 -13.78 15.92 0.40
C HIS A 61 -15.01 15.03 0.23
N LEU A 62 -15.43 14.77 -1.02
CA LEU A 62 -16.57 13.91 -1.32
C LEU A 62 -16.42 12.48 -0.74
N LEU A 63 -15.20 12.09 -0.35
CA LEU A 63 -14.86 10.82 0.29
C LEU A 63 -15.16 10.80 1.80
N ASP A 64 -15.48 11.95 2.39
CA ASP A 64 -15.83 12.10 3.81
C ASP A 64 -17.33 11.85 4.06
N LEU A 65 -18.13 11.64 3.00
CA LEU A 65 -19.56 11.43 3.08
C LEU A 65 -19.93 9.96 3.37
N PRO A 66 -21.02 9.70 4.13
CA PRO A 66 -21.59 8.37 4.29
C PRO A 66 -21.90 7.69 2.94
N PRO A 67 -21.73 6.36 2.83
CA PRO A 67 -21.91 5.63 1.59
C PRO A 67 -23.33 5.75 1.02
N GLU A 68 -24.34 5.98 1.84
CA GLU A 68 -25.73 6.20 1.43
C GLU A 68 -25.89 7.52 0.68
N ILE A 69 -25.36 8.61 1.25
CA ILE A 69 -25.36 9.94 0.62
C ILE A 69 -24.55 9.91 -0.66
N LEU A 70 -23.45 9.17 -0.66
CA LEU A 70 -22.55 9.04 -1.78
C LEU A 70 -23.16 8.20 -2.92
N GLY A 71 -23.93 7.17 -2.58
CA GLY A 71 -24.77 6.43 -3.53
C GLY A 71 -25.83 7.33 -4.17
N GLU A 72 -26.45 8.22 -3.40
CA GLU A 72 -27.37 9.25 -3.90
C GLU A 72 -26.68 10.25 -4.83
N ILE A 73 -25.48 10.73 -4.48
CA ILE A 73 -24.70 11.64 -5.33
C ILE A 73 -24.32 10.97 -6.65
N ILE A 74 -23.88 9.72 -6.61
CA ILE A 74 -23.60 8.95 -7.84
C ILE A 74 -24.88 8.78 -8.64
N HIS A 75 -26.00 8.46 -7.98
CA HIS A 75 -27.29 8.30 -8.65
C HIS A 75 -27.72 9.58 -9.36
N ILE A 76 -27.72 10.73 -8.67
CA ILE A 76 -28.04 12.04 -9.23
C ILE A 76 -27.09 12.38 -10.38
N PHE A 77 -25.78 12.19 -10.21
CA PHE A 77 -24.80 12.44 -11.27
C PHE A 77 -25.01 11.53 -12.50
N THR A 78 -25.31 10.24 -12.28
CA THR A 78 -25.62 9.31 -13.38
C THR A 78 -26.94 9.63 -14.06
N TYR A 79 -27.91 10.19 -13.33
CA TYR A 79 -29.19 10.63 -13.84
C TYR A 79 -29.02 11.87 -14.72
N ASP A 80 -28.27 12.87 -14.26
CA ASP A 80 -28.08 14.15 -14.94
C ASP A 80 -27.18 14.04 -16.19
N VAL A 81 -26.05 13.34 -16.08
CA VAL A 81 -25.03 13.28 -17.16
C VAL A 81 -25.20 12.04 -18.04
N GLY A 82 -26.06 11.11 -17.63
CA GLY A 82 -26.26 9.81 -18.25
C GLY A 82 -25.17 8.79 -17.89
N LEU A 83 -25.57 7.53 -17.76
CA LEU A 83 -24.71 6.43 -17.31
C LEU A 83 -23.41 6.30 -18.12
N ARG A 84 -23.49 6.43 -19.45
CA ARG A 84 -22.32 6.25 -20.33
C ARG A 84 -21.24 7.28 -20.04
N THR A 85 -21.61 8.55 -19.91
CA THR A 85 -20.70 9.64 -19.59
C THR A 85 -20.21 9.55 -18.15
N ALA A 86 -21.09 9.18 -17.23
CA ALA A 86 -20.76 9.06 -15.81
C ALA A 86 -19.77 7.92 -15.52
N VAL A 87 -19.84 6.80 -16.24
CA VAL A 87 -18.88 5.69 -16.13
C VAL A 87 -17.54 6.04 -16.78
N HIS A 88 -17.49 6.96 -17.74
CA HIS A 88 -16.24 7.50 -18.27
C HIS A 88 -15.64 8.63 -17.41
N ALA A 89 -16.42 9.18 -16.48
CA ALA A 89 -15.92 10.18 -15.55
C ALA A 89 -15.00 9.52 -14.52
N ARG A 90 -13.70 9.81 -14.64
CA ARG A 90 -12.63 9.30 -13.77
C ARG A 90 -12.93 9.52 -12.27
N TYR A 91 -13.63 10.60 -11.93
CA TYR A 91 -13.99 10.94 -10.56
C TYR A 91 -15.00 9.95 -9.97
N THR A 92 -16.08 9.67 -10.71
CA THR A 92 -17.13 8.71 -10.33
C THR A 92 -16.56 7.30 -10.17
N CYS A 93 -15.69 6.86 -11.08
CA CYS A 93 -15.01 5.57 -10.93
C CYS A 93 -14.09 5.51 -9.70
N LYS A 94 -13.36 6.59 -9.40
CA LYS A 94 -12.50 6.65 -8.20
C LYS A 94 -13.31 6.58 -6.92
N ILE A 95 -14.42 7.31 -6.86
CA ILE A 95 -15.29 7.35 -5.69
C ILE A 95 -15.99 6.01 -5.47
N LEU A 96 -16.54 5.43 -6.53
CA LEU A 96 -17.20 4.12 -6.45
C LEU A 96 -16.19 3.03 -6.07
N ALA A 97 -14.97 3.09 -6.62
CA ALA A 97 -13.89 2.20 -6.19
C ALA A 97 -13.50 2.41 -4.72
N TYR A 98 -13.46 3.66 -4.24
CA TYR A 98 -13.18 3.97 -2.83
C TYR A 98 -14.28 3.44 -1.90
N VAL A 99 -15.55 3.63 -2.21
CA VAL A 99 -16.65 3.13 -1.38
C VAL A 99 -16.70 1.61 -1.37
N ILE A 100 -16.52 0.97 -2.53
CA ILE A 100 -16.39 -0.49 -2.59
C ILE A 100 -15.21 -0.93 -1.72
N TYR A 101 -14.06 -0.28 -1.85
CA TYR A 101 -12.87 -0.59 -1.06
C TYR A 101 -13.10 -0.41 0.44
N ASP A 102 -13.70 0.71 0.85
CA ASP A 102 -14.01 0.99 2.24
C ASP A 102 -14.98 -0.05 2.79
N THR A 103 -16.09 -0.29 2.09
CA THR A 103 -17.11 -1.27 2.48
C THR A 103 -16.53 -2.68 2.61
N ILE A 104 -15.67 -3.06 1.69
CA ILE A 104 -14.93 -4.33 1.71
C ILE A 104 -14.07 -4.40 2.98
N CYS A 105 -13.29 -3.35 3.29
CA CYS A 105 -12.41 -3.33 4.46
C CYS A 105 -13.15 -3.19 5.80
N THR A 106 -14.25 -2.45 5.85
CA THR A 106 -14.97 -2.12 7.07
C THR A 106 -16.07 -3.11 7.36
N HIS A 107 -16.87 -3.53 6.37
CA HIS A 107 -18.13 -4.25 6.58
C HIS A 107 -18.08 -5.75 6.31
N TYR A 108 -17.20 -6.25 5.44
CA TYR A 108 -17.18 -7.68 5.09
C TYR A 108 -16.45 -8.54 6.14
N PRO A 109 -17.05 -9.66 6.62
CA PRO A 109 -16.39 -10.57 7.54
C PRO A 109 -15.29 -11.37 6.82
N LEU A 110 -14.19 -11.63 7.51
CA LEU A 110 -13.01 -12.29 6.96
C LEU A 110 -13.29 -13.66 6.30
N PRO A 111 -14.15 -14.54 6.84
CA PRO A 111 -14.47 -15.82 6.19
C PRO A 111 -15.06 -15.68 4.78
N LYS A 112 -15.79 -14.60 4.49
CA LYS A 112 -16.33 -14.35 3.15
C LYS A 112 -15.25 -13.96 2.13
N PHE A 113 -14.16 -13.31 2.58
CA PHE A 113 -13.00 -13.05 1.72
C PHE A 113 -12.26 -14.34 1.32
N LEU A 114 -12.26 -15.32 2.21
CA LEU A 114 -11.57 -16.59 1.98
C LEU A 114 -12.28 -17.48 0.96
N ALA A 115 -13.60 -17.28 0.80
CA ALA A 115 -14.44 -18.01 -0.14
C ALA A 115 -14.19 -17.66 -1.63
N PHE A 116 -13.45 -16.58 -1.93
CA PHE A 116 -13.05 -16.28 -3.31
C PHE A 116 -12.01 -17.28 -3.84
N SER A 117 -12.01 -17.49 -5.17
CA SER A 117 -11.03 -18.35 -5.84
C SER A 117 -9.59 -17.92 -5.58
N TYR A 118 -8.68 -18.89 -5.50
CA TYR A 118 -7.33 -18.76 -4.94
C TYR A 118 -6.48 -17.64 -5.58
N HIS A 119 -6.46 -17.55 -6.92
CA HIS A 119 -5.60 -16.62 -7.65
C HIS A 119 -6.00 -15.13 -7.54
N PRO A 120 -7.25 -14.72 -7.83
CA PRO A 120 -7.66 -13.32 -7.67
C PRO A 120 -7.61 -12.87 -6.20
N ARG A 121 -7.88 -13.79 -5.25
CA ARG A 121 -7.79 -13.53 -3.81
C ARG A 121 -6.41 -13.04 -3.38
N ARG A 122 -5.33 -13.72 -3.80
CA ARG A 122 -3.96 -13.39 -3.37
C ARG A 122 -3.51 -12.00 -3.83
N ARG A 123 -3.84 -11.63 -5.07
CA ARG A 123 -3.46 -10.33 -5.64
C ARG A 123 -4.24 -9.19 -4.98
N LEU A 124 -5.53 -9.37 -4.74
CA LEU A 124 -6.37 -8.38 -4.09
C LEU A 124 -5.94 -8.18 -2.63
N LEU A 125 -5.85 -9.27 -1.86
CA LEU A 125 -5.44 -9.24 -0.45
C LEU A 125 -4.11 -8.53 -0.26
N ARG A 126 -3.11 -8.81 -1.11
CA ARG A 126 -1.79 -8.16 -1.00
C ARG A 126 -1.84 -6.64 -0.94
N SER A 127 -2.76 -6.05 -1.69
CA SER A 127 -2.88 -4.59 -1.78
C SER A 127 -3.77 -3.97 -0.69
N ILE A 128 -4.69 -4.74 -0.13
CA ILE A 128 -5.73 -4.21 0.78
C ILE A 128 -5.50 -4.62 2.23
N LEU A 129 -4.71 -5.66 2.48
CA LEU A 129 -4.53 -6.24 3.81
C LEU A 129 -4.07 -5.26 4.89
N PRO A 130 -3.17 -4.27 4.63
CA PRO A 130 -2.83 -3.27 5.65
C PRO A 130 -4.06 -2.47 6.09
N ALA A 131 -4.91 -2.07 5.16
CA ALA A 131 -6.11 -1.30 5.45
C ALA A 131 -7.22 -2.16 6.08
N VAL A 132 -7.34 -3.42 5.66
CA VAL A 132 -8.21 -4.40 6.31
C VAL A 132 -7.81 -4.53 7.77
N LEU A 133 -6.52 -4.80 8.07
CA LEU A 133 -6.03 -4.95 9.44
C LEU A 133 -6.22 -3.68 10.28
N TYR A 134 -5.99 -2.51 9.68
CA TYR A 134 -6.17 -1.21 10.33
C TYR A 134 -7.65 -0.92 10.68
N LYS A 135 -8.59 -1.21 9.76
CA LYS A 135 -10.02 -0.94 9.93
C LYS A 135 -10.80 -2.08 10.59
N MET A 136 -10.17 -3.25 10.81
CA MET A 136 -10.86 -4.44 11.30
C MET A 136 -11.35 -4.26 12.74
N CYS A 137 -12.63 -4.56 12.97
CA CYS A 137 -13.19 -4.59 14.32
C CYS A 137 -13.04 -5.99 14.96
N PRO A 138 -12.78 -6.08 16.28
CA PRO A 138 -12.68 -7.35 17.02
C PRO A 138 -13.87 -8.30 16.84
N LYS A 139 -15.09 -7.77 16.63
CA LYS A 139 -16.31 -8.56 16.42
C LYS A 139 -16.33 -9.34 15.09
N LYS A 140 -15.36 -9.11 14.19
CA LYS A 140 -15.33 -9.64 12.82
C LYS A 140 -14.21 -10.65 12.58
N CYS A 141 -13.36 -10.85 13.57
CA CYS A 141 -12.34 -11.88 13.60
C CYS A 141 -12.69 -12.91 14.68
N HIS A 142 -12.26 -14.15 14.50
CA HIS A 142 -12.44 -15.19 15.50
C HIS A 142 -11.41 -15.04 16.63
N SER A 143 -10.23 -14.49 16.31
CA SER A 143 -9.20 -14.15 17.27
C SER A 143 -8.91 -12.65 17.28
N THR A 144 -8.93 -12.04 18.47
CA THR A 144 -8.59 -10.63 18.68
C THR A 144 -7.11 -10.42 19.01
N TYR A 145 -6.33 -11.50 19.06
CA TYR A 145 -4.96 -11.50 19.56
C TYR A 145 -4.08 -10.47 18.83
N LEU A 146 -4.04 -10.53 17.50
CA LEU A 146 -3.20 -9.64 16.70
C LEU A 146 -3.59 -8.17 16.87
N LEU A 147 -4.90 -7.88 16.97
CA LEU A 147 -5.40 -6.53 17.18
C LEU A 147 -5.01 -5.99 18.57
N GLN A 148 -5.17 -6.82 19.60
CA GLN A 148 -4.77 -6.47 20.97
C GLN A 148 -3.26 -6.27 21.10
N HIS A 149 -2.46 -7.09 20.41
CA HIS A 149 -1.01 -6.93 20.37
C HIS A 149 -0.59 -5.59 19.74
N ILE A 150 -1.22 -5.21 18.62
CA ILE A 150 -0.97 -3.91 17.98
C ILE A 150 -1.33 -2.77 18.93
N ASP A 151 -2.51 -2.81 19.55
CA ASP A 151 -2.97 -1.75 20.46
C ASP A 151 -2.08 -1.63 21.72
N ALA A 152 -1.63 -2.76 22.27
CA ALA A 152 -0.68 -2.78 23.38
C ALA A 152 0.71 -2.23 22.98
N THR A 153 1.18 -2.58 21.78
CA THR A 153 2.45 -2.07 21.24
C THR A 153 2.40 -0.55 21.06
N ILE A 154 1.30 -0.01 20.53
CA ILE A 154 1.12 1.44 20.38
C ILE A 154 1.15 2.10 21.76
N SER A 155 0.35 1.60 22.70
CA SER A 155 0.27 2.16 24.06
C SER A 155 1.65 2.20 24.72
N PHE A 156 2.46 1.17 24.49
CA PHE A 156 3.84 1.11 24.97
C PHE A 156 4.76 2.12 24.27
N LEU A 157 4.74 2.19 22.94
CA LEU A 157 5.56 3.15 22.19
C LEU A 157 5.23 4.60 22.54
N GLN A 158 3.96 4.90 22.81
CA GLN A 158 3.51 6.22 23.24
C GLN A 158 4.10 6.65 24.59
N SER A 159 4.45 5.70 25.47
CA SER A 159 5.13 6.03 26.72
C SER A 159 6.54 6.63 26.51
N PHE A 160 7.18 6.39 25.35
CA PHE A 160 8.46 7.01 24.99
C PHE A 160 8.30 8.40 24.36
N ALA A 161 7.13 8.71 23.80
CA ALA A 161 6.90 9.93 23.03
C ALA A 161 6.47 11.14 23.89
N GLY A 162 6.25 10.96 25.19
CA GLY A 162 6.13 12.05 26.16
C GLY A 162 4.87 12.93 26.06
N GLY A 163 3.85 12.57 25.26
CA GLY A 163 2.57 13.29 25.24
C GLY A 163 1.85 13.31 23.89
N GLU A 164 1.57 12.15 23.31
CA GLU A 164 0.93 12.05 21.99
C GLU A 164 -0.59 12.20 21.99
N THR A 165 -1.10 12.74 20.89
CA THR A 165 -2.54 12.88 20.63
C THR A 165 -3.11 11.57 20.07
N ASN A 166 -4.43 11.37 20.16
CA ASN A 166 -5.11 10.23 19.52
C ASN A 166 -4.85 10.12 18.00
N SER A 167 -4.45 11.22 17.35
CA SER A 167 -4.06 11.23 15.93
C SER A 167 -2.79 10.41 15.68
N ASP A 168 -1.82 10.48 16.59
CA ASP A 168 -0.51 9.83 16.45
C ASP A 168 -0.64 8.31 16.64
N ALA A 169 -1.51 7.89 17.56
CA ALA A 169 -1.86 6.47 17.78
C ALA A 169 -2.36 5.79 16.49
N ASN A 170 -3.21 6.47 15.73
CA ASN A 170 -3.77 5.94 14.48
C ASN A 170 -2.70 5.84 13.38
N VAL A 171 -1.81 6.84 13.29
CA VAL A 171 -0.68 6.79 12.36
C VAL A 171 0.25 5.62 12.70
N HIS A 172 0.56 5.43 13.98
CA HIS A 172 1.36 4.30 14.45
C HIS A 172 0.68 2.96 14.17
N LYS A 173 -0.63 2.84 14.43
CA LYS A 173 -1.41 1.65 14.09
C LYS A 173 -1.29 1.28 12.63
N PHE A 174 -1.48 2.25 11.73
CA PHE A 174 -1.37 2.02 10.30
C PHE A 174 0.05 1.58 9.89
N ARG A 175 1.08 2.19 10.48
CA ARG A 175 2.48 1.81 10.22
C ARG A 175 2.82 0.39 10.68
N LEU A 176 2.34 -0.01 11.86
CA LEU A 176 2.48 -1.37 12.37
C LEU A 176 1.75 -2.38 11.47
N CYS A 177 0.52 -2.07 11.04
CA CYS A 177 -0.21 -2.91 10.09
C CYS A 177 0.55 -3.07 8.76
N THR A 178 1.16 -1.99 8.27
CA THR A 178 1.98 -2.00 7.05
C THR A 178 3.24 -2.85 7.23
N ALA A 179 3.91 -2.75 8.38
CA ALA A 179 5.06 -3.59 8.71
C ALA A 179 4.68 -5.08 8.78
N ILE A 180 3.59 -5.43 9.47
CA ILE A 180 3.12 -6.82 9.58
C ILE A 180 2.85 -7.43 8.20
N THR A 181 2.14 -6.70 7.35
CA THR A 181 1.74 -7.18 6.02
C THR A 181 2.86 -7.18 4.98
N ALA A 182 3.94 -6.42 5.23
CA ALA A 182 5.16 -6.51 4.44
C ALA A 182 6.03 -7.70 4.88
N SER A 183 5.99 -8.04 6.16
CA SER A 183 6.85 -9.06 6.76
C SER A 183 6.27 -10.46 6.65
N LEU A 184 4.96 -10.62 6.83
CA LEU A 184 4.27 -11.92 6.78
C LEU A 184 3.56 -12.16 5.45
N PRO A 185 3.50 -13.42 4.99
CA PRO A 185 2.61 -13.78 3.89
C PRO A 185 1.15 -13.56 4.33
N HIS A 186 0.28 -13.30 3.37
CA HIS A 186 -1.12 -12.94 3.68
C HIS A 186 -1.87 -14.09 4.35
N GLU A 187 -1.50 -15.32 4.03
CA GLU A 187 -2.04 -16.53 4.63
C GLU A 187 -1.79 -16.57 6.14
N ASP A 188 -0.60 -16.18 6.60
CA ASP A 188 -0.27 -16.18 8.03
C ASP A 188 -1.02 -15.08 8.77
N VAL A 189 -1.12 -13.88 8.20
CA VAL A 189 -1.91 -12.79 8.78
C VAL A 189 -3.38 -13.20 8.93
N LEU A 190 -3.93 -13.89 7.93
CA LEU A 190 -5.29 -14.43 7.99
C LEU A 190 -5.41 -15.52 9.06
N ALA A 191 -4.44 -16.42 9.17
CA ALA A 191 -4.41 -17.44 10.22
C ALA A 191 -4.41 -16.79 11.62
N TYR A 192 -3.63 -15.73 11.85
CA TYR A 192 -3.67 -14.98 13.11
C TYR A 192 -5.05 -14.40 13.44
N LEU A 193 -5.79 -13.93 12.43
CA LEU A 193 -7.12 -13.34 12.61
C LEU A 193 -8.23 -14.41 12.80
N LEU A 194 -8.02 -15.63 12.30
CA LEU A 194 -8.97 -16.73 12.38
C LEU A 194 -8.76 -17.63 13.59
N ASP A 195 -7.51 -18.02 13.84
CA ASP A 195 -7.20 -19.07 14.81
C ASP A 195 -6.38 -18.52 15.99
N GLY A 196 -5.87 -17.29 15.87
CA GLY A 196 -4.92 -16.72 16.82
C GLY A 196 -3.52 -17.32 16.65
N PRO A 197 -2.58 -17.02 17.57
CA PRO A 197 -1.27 -17.64 17.54
C PRO A 197 -1.45 -19.14 17.71
N TYR A 198 -0.98 -19.90 16.71
CA TYR A 198 -1.09 -21.35 16.55
C TYR A 198 -1.40 -22.08 17.86
N THR A 199 -2.62 -22.62 17.98
CA THR A 199 -3.06 -23.42 19.12
C THR A 199 -2.16 -24.64 19.40
N THR A 200 -1.28 -24.98 18.46
CA THR A 200 -0.31 -26.08 18.51
C THR A 200 1.13 -25.68 18.82
N SER A 201 1.49 -24.39 18.94
CA SER A 201 2.88 -23.98 19.23
C SER A 201 2.99 -23.16 20.53
N PRO A 202 3.27 -23.80 21.68
CA PRO A 202 3.53 -23.11 22.95
C PRO A 202 4.68 -22.08 22.86
N ILE A 203 5.66 -22.32 21.98
CA ILE A 203 6.79 -21.41 21.72
C ILE A 203 6.31 -20.04 21.22
N VAL A 204 5.27 -20.00 20.38
CA VAL A 204 4.71 -18.75 19.84
C VAL A 204 3.96 -17.97 20.92
N ARG A 205 3.25 -18.65 21.83
CA ARG A 205 2.56 -17.98 22.95
C ARG A 205 3.52 -17.41 24.00
N GLU A 206 4.60 -18.12 24.29
CA GLU A 206 5.61 -17.69 25.27
C GLU A 206 6.43 -16.50 24.75
N ASN A 207 6.76 -16.51 23.45
CA ASN A 207 7.52 -15.43 22.80
C ASN A 207 6.71 -14.17 22.47
N MET A 208 5.37 -14.25 22.40
CA MET A 208 4.54 -13.08 22.07
C MET A 208 3.78 -12.47 23.26
N GLY A 209 3.69 -13.17 24.40
CA GLY A 209 3.03 -12.65 25.62
C GLY A 209 3.81 -11.52 26.31
N ARG A 210 5.12 -11.43 26.02
CA ARG A 210 5.94 -10.23 26.17
C ARG A 210 6.36 -9.89 24.76
N ALA A 211 6.06 -8.70 24.27
CA ALA A 211 6.62 -8.31 22.99
C ALA A 211 8.13 -8.55 23.02
N ASP A 212 8.59 -9.45 22.14
CA ASP A 212 9.99 -9.81 22.04
C ASP A 212 10.78 -8.50 21.91
N THR A 213 11.92 -8.38 22.60
CA THR A 213 12.74 -7.16 22.56
C THR A 213 13.07 -6.77 21.11
N LEU A 214 13.21 -7.78 20.25
CA LEU A 214 13.35 -7.65 18.81
C LEU A 214 12.08 -7.11 18.12
N GLY A 215 10.89 -7.63 18.43
CA GLY A 215 9.64 -7.11 17.91
C GLY A 215 9.35 -5.69 18.35
N MET A 216 9.71 -5.31 19.58
CA MET A 216 9.64 -3.91 20.04
C MET A 216 10.64 -3.01 19.30
N LEU A 217 11.87 -3.49 19.05
CA LEU A 217 12.82 -2.78 18.19
C LEU A 217 12.25 -2.57 16.78
N CYS A 218 11.65 -3.60 16.18
CA CYS A 218 11.05 -3.53 14.86
C CYS A 218 9.80 -2.63 14.83
N ALA A 219 8.99 -2.64 15.90
CA ALA A 219 7.82 -1.77 16.03
C ALA A 219 8.22 -0.30 16.19
N ALA A 220 9.25 -0.02 17.01
CA ALA A 220 9.85 1.31 17.10
C ALA A 220 10.39 1.76 15.73
N ALA A 221 11.03 0.86 14.99
CA ALA A 221 11.53 1.14 13.64
C ALA A 221 10.39 1.46 12.64
N ALA A 222 9.31 0.67 12.68
CA ALA A 222 8.12 0.90 11.84
C ALA A 222 7.45 2.25 12.11
N THR A 223 7.39 2.64 13.38
CA THR A 223 6.72 3.86 13.81
C THR A 223 7.59 5.10 13.72
N GLY A 224 8.91 4.95 13.57
CA GLY A 224 9.86 6.06 13.59
C GLY A 224 10.13 6.61 14.98
N ASN A 225 9.91 5.80 16.02
CA ASN A 225 10.16 6.20 17.40
C ASN A 225 11.64 5.98 17.74
N ASP A 226 12.47 6.97 17.42
CA ASP A 226 13.93 6.89 17.58
C ASP A 226 14.34 6.67 19.05
N ALA A 227 13.57 7.19 20.02
CA ALA A 227 13.87 7.01 21.45
C ALA A 227 13.68 5.55 21.89
N ALA A 228 12.56 4.95 21.51
CA ALA A 228 12.33 3.52 21.76
C ALA A 228 13.33 2.65 20.98
N LEU A 229 13.65 3.02 19.73
CA LEU A 229 14.64 2.31 18.91
C LEU A 229 16.00 2.24 19.61
N LEU A 230 16.55 3.37 20.04
CA LEU A 230 17.85 3.44 20.73
C LEU A 230 17.81 2.69 22.06
N PHE A 231 16.69 2.71 22.79
CA PHE A 231 16.55 1.94 24.03
C PHE A 231 16.64 0.41 23.81
N TYR A 232 16.16 -0.09 22.67
CA TYR A 232 16.17 -1.52 22.36
C TYR A 232 17.39 -1.98 21.59
N ILE A 233 18.06 -1.10 20.85
CA ILE A 233 19.19 -1.49 19.99
C ILE A 233 20.31 -2.15 20.80
N ASP A 234 20.56 -1.66 22.00
CA ASP A 234 21.57 -2.20 22.93
C ASP A 234 21.11 -3.45 23.70
N LYS A 235 19.83 -3.81 23.59
CA LYS A 235 19.21 -4.94 24.31
C LYS A 235 18.98 -6.16 23.44
N VAL A 236 19.15 -6.02 22.14
CA VAL A 236 18.97 -7.10 21.18
C VAL A 236 20.34 -7.65 20.81
N ARG A 237 20.43 -8.98 20.69
CA ARG A 237 21.69 -9.65 20.32
C ARG A 237 22.17 -9.28 18.92
N SER A 238 21.24 -9.04 18.01
CA SER A 238 21.49 -8.73 16.61
C SER A 238 20.34 -7.89 16.05
N VAL A 239 20.64 -6.70 15.54
CA VAL A 239 19.66 -5.83 14.87
C VAL A 239 19.27 -6.37 13.50
N ALA A 240 20.06 -7.31 13.00
CA ALA A 240 19.82 -8.04 11.78
C ALA A 240 18.77 -9.17 11.97
N ALA A 241 18.45 -9.54 13.22
CA ALA A 241 17.47 -10.58 13.48
C ALA A 241 16.06 -10.19 13.02
N ARG A 242 15.26 -11.20 12.67
CA ARG A 242 13.88 -11.04 12.20
C ARG A 242 12.89 -11.29 13.34
N SER A 243 12.04 -10.31 13.63
CA SER A 243 10.85 -10.48 14.46
C SER A 243 9.78 -11.29 13.71
N GLU A 244 9.03 -12.10 14.45
CA GLU A 244 7.92 -12.90 13.95
C GLU A 244 6.83 -12.05 13.28
N LEU A 245 6.47 -10.90 13.89
CA LEU A 245 5.38 -10.06 13.39
C LEU A 245 5.87 -8.96 12.46
N TYR A 246 6.96 -8.28 12.81
CA TYR A 246 7.34 -7.04 12.15
C TYR A 246 8.49 -7.18 11.15
N GLY A 247 9.10 -8.36 11.03
CA GLY A 247 10.24 -8.58 10.13
C GLY A 247 11.56 -8.08 10.73
N THR A 248 12.48 -7.61 9.90
CA THR A 248 13.71 -6.97 10.40
C THR A 248 13.45 -5.48 10.69
N PRO A 249 14.21 -4.86 11.62
CA PRO A 249 14.07 -3.43 11.92
C PRO A 249 14.23 -2.55 10.68
N LEU A 250 15.22 -2.83 9.82
CA LEU A 250 15.47 -2.06 8.60
C LEU A 250 14.29 -2.18 7.61
N LEU A 251 13.72 -3.37 7.44
CA LEU A 251 12.53 -3.56 6.61
C LEU A 251 11.35 -2.76 7.15
N ALA A 252 11.09 -2.85 8.46
CA ALA A 252 9.99 -2.18 9.13
C ALA A 252 10.04 -0.65 8.95
N ALA A 253 11.22 -0.05 9.10
CA ALA A 253 11.45 1.38 8.84
C ALA A 253 11.28 1.73 7.35
N ALA A 254 11.87 0.93 6.46
CA ALA A 254 11.87 1.18 5.03
C ALA A 254 10.47 1.16 4.41
N VAL A 255 9.65 0.15 4.74
CA VAL A 255 8.28 0.04 4.22
C VAL A 255 7.35 1.13 4.76
N ASN A 256 7.73 1.83 5.82
CA ASN A 256 6.96 2.94 6.38
C ASN A 256 7.54 4.32 6.04
N GLY A 257 8.59 4.40 5.22
CA GLY A 257 9.18 5.68 4.85
C GLY A 257 9.92 6.39 5.99
N GLN A 258 10.36 5.69 7.03
CA GLN A 258 11.11 6.26 8.16
C GLN A 258 12.62 6.41 7.85
N LEU A 259 12.99 7.44 7.09
CA LEU A 259 14.35 7.58 6.54
C LEU A 259 15.41 7.74 7.65
N ARG A 260 15.15 8.60 8.63
CA ARG A 260 16.08 8.85 9.74
C ARG A 260 16.34 7.58 10.54
N THR A 261 15.27 6.91 10.96
CA THR A 261 15.32 5.64 11.68
C THR A 261 16.02 4.55 10.86
N ALA A 262 15.75 4.43 9.56
CA ALA A 262 16.44 3.50 8.68
C ALA A 262 17.95 3.78 8.59
N SER A 263 18.34 5.06 8.60
CA SER A 263 19.76 5.47 8.58
C SER A 263 20.47 5.06 9.87
N LEU A 264 19.85 5.31 11.03
CA LEU A 264 20.38 4.87 12.34
C LEU A 264 20.58 3.34 12.39
N ILE A 265 19.61 2.58 11.88
CA ILE A 265 19.69 1.12 11.83
C ILE A 265 20.81 0.67 10.89
N TYR A 266 20.92 1.29 9.70
CA TYR A 266 21.97 0.98 8.74
C TYR A 266 23.37 1.27 9.28
N GLU A 267 23.58 2.43 9.92
CA GLU A 267 24.86 2.80 10.53
C GLU A 267 25.27 1.80 11.62
N TYR A 268 24.32 1.38 12.46
CA TYR A 268 24.58 0.36 13.48
C TYR A 268 24.90 -1.01 12.86
N MET A 269 24.12 -1.43 11.85
CA MET A 269 24.36 -2.70 11.14
C MET A 269 25.74 -2.70 10.46
N TRP A 270 26.12 -1.60 9.82
CA TRP A 270 27.44 -1.45 9.18
C TRP A 270 28.60 -1.65 10.17
N GLN A 271 28.43 -1.19 11.41
CA GLN A 271 29.48 -1.26 12.44
C GLN A 271 29.56 -2.64 13.13
N VAL A 272 28.42 -3.30 13.33
CA VAL A 272 28.33 -4.47 14.23
C VAL A 272 28.06 -5.78 13.49
N GLU A 273 27.32 -5.76 12.39
CA GLU A 273 26.80 -6.97 11.74
C GLU A 273 27.67 -7.40 10.55
N PRO A 274 28.19 -8.64 10.53
CA PRO A 274 29.09 -9.10 9.47
C PRO A 274 28.39 -9.31 8.11
N ASP A 275 27.07 -9.54 8.09
CA ASP A 275 26.28 -9.85 6.88
C ASP A 275 25.19 -8.80 6.60
N TYR A 276 25.46 -7.53 6.90
CA TYR A 276 24.49 -6.44 6.71
C TYR A 276 24.11 -6.24 5.23
N VAL A 277 24.98 -6.63 4.27
CA VAL A 277 24.73 -6.47 2.83
C VAL A 277 23.61 -7.38 2.34
N ALA A 278 23.59 -8.65 2.76
CA ALA A 278 22.51 -9.58 2.40
C ALA A 278 21.17 -9.10 2.95
N GLN A 279 21.18 -8.54 4.17
CA GLN A 279 20.00 -7.97 4.81
C GLN A 279 19.49 -6.70 4.11
N LEU A 280 20.40 -5.82 3.72
CA LEU A 280 20.09 -4.62 2.96
C LEU A 280 19.44 -5.00 1.63
N TRP A 281 20.03 -5.95 0.89
CA TRP A 281 19.46 -6.44 -0.36
C TRP A 281 18.07 -7.05 -0.16
N ARG A 282 17.90 -7.90 0.87
CA ARG A 282 16.59 -8.48 1.21
C ARG A 282 15.54 -7.40 1.46
N THR A 283 15.93 -6.32 2.14
CA THR A 283 15.06 -5.18 2.39
C THR A 283 14.69 -4.44 1.10
N ILE A 284 15.67 -4.21 0.22
CA ILE A 284 15.45 -3.62 -1.12
C ILE A 284 14.48 -4.47 -1.94
N GLU A 285 14.66 -5.79 -1.98
CA GLU A 285 13.78 -6.71 -2.71
C GLU A 285 12.32 -6.61 -2.27
N LEU A 286 12.11 -6.54 -0.95
CA LEU A 286 10.77 -6.39 -0.40
C LEU A 286 10.19 -5.00 -0.70
N CYS A 287 11.01 -3.95 -0.59
CA CYS A 287 10.58 -2.58 -0.87
C CYS A 287 10.29 -2.30 -2.35
N LEU A 288 10.95 -2.99 -3.29
CA LEU A 288 10.60 -2.95 -4.72
C LEU A 288 9.14 -3.38 -4.98
N HIS A 289 8.58 -4.19 -4.09
CA HIS A 289 7.19 -4.64 -4.16
C HIS A 289 6.21 -3.78 -3.34
N THR A 290 6.70 -2.87 -2.50
CA THR A 290 5.85 -1.95 -1.73
C THR A 290 5.74 -0.61 -2.45
N ARG A 291 4.73 0.18 -2.08
CA ARG A 291 4.49 1.51 -2.67
C ARG A 291 5.38 2.61 -2.09
N HIS A 292 6.28 2.28 -1.16
CA HIS A 292 7.09 3.26 -0.44
C HIS A 292 8.41 3.52 -1.16
N ALA A 293 8.30 4.20 -2.30
CA ALA A 293 9.41 4.54 -3.19
C ALA A 293 10.41 5.55 -2.61
N ALA A 294 10.07 6.27 -1.53
CA ALA A 294 10.88 7.40 -1.06
C ALA A 294 12.23 6.98 -0.45
N ILE A 295 12.28 5.86 0.26
CA ILE A 295 13.51 5.36 0.90
C ILE A 295 14.37 4.52 -0.05
N LEU A 296 13.74 3.92 -1.08
CA LEU A 296 14.42 2.97 -1.95
C LEU A 296 15.67 3.54 -2.66
N PRO A 297 15.69 4.80 -3.14
CA PRO A 297 16.90 5.43 -3.65
C PRO A 297 18.05 5.44 -2.62
N THR A 298 17.76 5.73 -1.36
CA THR A 298 18.75 5.75 -0.29
C THR A 298 19.29 4.35 -0.01
N LEU A 299 18.42 3.34 0.11
CA LEU A 299 18.86 1.94 0.31
C LEU A 299 19.74 1.45 -0.83
N LEU A 300 19.39 1.80 -2.06
CA LEU A 300 20.18 1.47 -3.24
C LEU A 300 21.52 2.19 -3.25
N GLY A 301 21.56 3.46 -2.85
CA GLY A 301 22.82 4.19 -2.64
C GLY A 301 23.75 3.45 -1.68
N TRP A 302 23.26 3.13 -0.48
CA TRP A 302 24.00 2.33 0.52
C TRP A 302 24.44 0.97 -0.03
N TYR A 303 23.60 0.31 -0.81
CA TYR A 303 23.92 -0.98 -1.40
C TYR A 303 25.00 -0.88 -2.49
N PHE A 304 24.96 0.16 -3.32
CA PHE A 304 25.98 0.38 -4.33
C PHE A 304 27.31 0.82 -3.69
N GLU A 305 27.31 1.51 -2.56
CA GLU A 305 28.55 1.84 -1.83
C GLU A 305 29.32 0.61 -1.30
N CYS A 306 28.66 -0.54 -1.16
CA CYS A 306 29.33 -1.78 -0.74
C CYS A 306 30.28 -2.34 -1.81
N ASP A 307 31.55 -2.58 -1.45
CA ASP A 307 32.62 -3.10 -2.33
C ASP A 307 32.37 -4.53 -2.89
N HIS A 308 31.42 -5.28 -2.34
CA HIS A 308 31.11 -6.67 -2.72
C HIS A 308 30.11 -6.82 -3.89
N PHE A 309 30.02 -5.84 -4.80
CA PHE A 309 29.05 -5.77 -5.92
C PHE A 309 29.16 -6.88 -7.00
N VAL A 310 29.84 -7.99 -6.71
CA VAL A 310 30.32 -8.91 -7.73
C VAL A 310 29.26 -9.98 -8.08
N LEU A 311 28.56 -9.73 -9.19
CA LEU A 311 27.98 -10.72 -10.15
C LEU A 311 26.56 -11.29 -9.95
N ASP A 312 25.96 -11.35 -8.75
CA ASP A 312 24.50 -11.61 -8.63
C ASP A 312 23.64 -10.38 -9.05
N SER A 313 24.36 -9.31 -9.44
CA SER A 313 23.90 -7.96 -9.68
C SER A 313 23.08 -7.76 -10.96
N LEU A 314 23.11 -8.64 -11.97
CA LEU A 314 22.38 -8.38 -13.22
C LEU A 314 20.86 -8.58 -13.08
N ARG A 315 20.41 -9.66 -12.42
CA ARG A 315 18.97 -9.85 -12.16
C ARG A 315 18.44 -8.81 -11.19
N ALA A 316 19.22 -8.54 -10.14
CA ALA A 316 18.98 -7.46 -9.18
C ALA A 316 18.84 -6.10 -9.89
N LYS A 317 19.84 -5.71 -10.68
CA LYS A 317 19.85 -4.48 -11.49
C LYS A 317 18.67 -4.41 -12.43
N ARG A 318 18.35 -5.49 -13.17
CA ARG A 318 17.19 -5.50 -14.07
C ARG A 318 15.89 -5.25 -13.33
N ARG A 319 15.70 -5.84 -12.14
CA ARG A 319 14.51 -5.60 -11.30
C ARG A 319 14.45 -4.15 -10.81
N VAL A 320 15.58 -3.61 -10.35
CA VAL A 320 15.66 -2.21 -9.88
C VAL A 320 15.44 -1.23 -11.04
N ALA A 321 16.04 -1.48 -12.20
CA ALA A 321 15.85 -0.66 -13.41
C ALA A 321 14.42 -0.73 -13.93
N ASP A 322 13.80 -1.92 -13.97
CA ASP A 322 12.39 -2.08 -14.33
C ASP A 322 11.46 -1.32 -13.37
N TRP A 323 11.74 -1.38 -12.06
CA TRP A 323 11.02 -0.58 -11.08
C TRP A 323 11.21 0.93 -11.29
N ALA A 324 12.45 1.38 -11.53
CA ALA A 324 12.77 2.78 -11.78
C ALA A 324 12.06 3.30 -13.03
N VAL A 325 12.04 2.50 -14.10
CA VAL A 325 11.29 2.78 -15.33
C VAL A 325 9.81 2.89 -15.06
N LYS A 326 9.20 1.94 -14.34
CA LYS A 326 7.76 1.97 -14.04
C LYS A 326 7.36 3.16 -13.17
N THR A 327 8.23 3.55 -12.24
CA THR A 327 7.97 4.64 -11.29
C THR A 327 8.40 6.03 -11.78
N GLY A 328 9.18 6.11 -12.87
CA GLY A 328 9.71 7.39 -13.35
C GLY A 328 10.93 7.88 -12.56
N ASN A 329 11.60 7.01 -11.79
CA ASN A 329 12.72 7.39 -10.93
C ASN A 329 14.05 7.43 -11.69
N VAL A 330 14.43 8.59 -12.21
CA VAL A 330 15.67 8.79 -12.97
C VAL A 330 16.93 8.60 -12.11
N GLN A 331 16.91 8.99 -10.83
CA GLN A 331 18.06 8.86 -9.95
C GLN A 331 18.45 7.39 -9.75
N VAL A 332 17.46 6.53 -9.47
CA VAL A 332 17.69 5.09 -9.33
C VAL A 332 18.17 4.46 -10.64
N LEU A 333 17.62 4.92 -11.76
CA LEU A 333 18.06 4.49 -13.07
C LEU A 333 19.54 4.87 -13.31
N HIS A 334 19.94 6.09 -12.97
CA HIS A 334 21.32 6.54 -13.05
C HIS A 334 22.24 5.64 -12.24
N MET A 335 21.92 5.39 -10.97
CA MET A 335 22.71 4.49 -10.11
C MET A 335 22.88 3.08 -10.71
N CYS A 336 21.87 2.56 -11.44
CA CYS A 336 21.97 1.25 -12.10
C CYS A 336 22.95 1.23 -13.28
N TYR A 337 23.17 2.37 -13.95
CA TYR A 337 23.92 2.46 -15.20
C TYR A 337 25.25 3.22 -15.10
N GLU A 338 25.47 4.02 -14.06
CA GLU A 338 26.69 4.81 -13.83
C GLU A 338 27.95 3.94 -13.69
N ARG A 339 27.88 2.80 -12.98
CA ARG A 339 29.03 1.91 -12.78
C ARG A 339 29.30 0.91 -13.92
N VAL A 340 28.63 1.05 -15.06
CA VAL A 340 28.65 0.05 -16.14
C VAL A 340 29.80 0.26 -17.13
N GLU A 341 30.50 1.39 -17.05
CA GLU A 341 31.67 1.67 -17.89
C GLU A 341 32.81 0.65 -17.68
N THR A 342 32.83 -0.06 -16.55
CA THR A 342 33.83 -1.09 -16.21
C THR A 342 33.39 -2.53 -16.56
N LEU A 343 32.19 -2.76 -17.13
CA LEU A 343 31.76 -4.11 -17.49
C LEU A 343 32.56 -4.65 -18.70
N PRO A 344 32.99 -5.94 -18.66
CA PRO A 344 33.62 -6.59 -19.81
C PRO A 344 32.70 -6.58 -21.03
N GLN A 345 33.27 -6.53 -22.25
CA GLN A 345 32.56 -6.46 -23.54
C GLN A 345 31.38 -7.44 -23.67
N ARG A 346 31.46 -8.63 -23.05
CA ARG A 346 30.38 -9.64 -23.03
C ARG A 346 29.03 -9.14 -22.46
N HIS A 347 29.01 -8.00 -21.76
CA HIS A 347 27.81 -7.39 -21.19
C HIS A 347 27.43 -6.04 -21.83
N GLU A 348 27.94 -5.71 -23.03
CA GLU A 348 27.60 -4.47 -23.76
C GLU A 348 26.10 -4.28 -23.97
N LYS A 349 25.32 -5.36 -24.10
CA LYS A 349 23.86 -5.31 -24.20
C LYS A 349 23.17 -4.79 -22.93
N GLU A 350 23.85 -4.81 -21.78
CA GLU A 350 23.37 -4.31 -20.48
C GLU A 350 23.78 -2.84 -20.21
N ARG A 351 24.45 -2.20 -21.19
CA ARG A 351 24.72 -0.76 -21.18
C ARG A 351 23.43 0.02 -21.43
N CYS A 352 23.44 1.28 -21.01
CA CYS A 352 22.37 2.21 -21.33
C CYS A 352 22.35 2.40 -22.86
N ASN A 353 21.33 1.88 -23.54
CA ASN A 353 21.16 2.04 -24.98
C ASN A 353 19.67 2.04 -25.36
N PRO A 354 19.29 2.64 -26.51
CA PRO A 354 17.91 2.65 -26.99
C PRO A 354 17.36 1.27 -27.40
N GLY A 355 18.23 0.27 -27.59
CA GLY A 355 17.82 -1.11 -27.86
C GLY A 355 17.47 -1.91 -26.60
N HIS A 356 17.66 -1.34 -25.41
CA HIS A 356 17.50 -2.04 -24.14
C HIS A 356 16.01 -2.20 -23.80
N THR A 357 15.65 -3.31 -23.18
CA THR A 357 14.25 -3.59 -22.76
C THR A 357 13.68 -2.48 -21.87
N ALA A 358 14.49 -1.97 -20.95
CA ALA A 358 14.17 -0.82 -20.10
C ALA A 358 13.81 0.46 -20.89
N PHE A 359 14.44 0.73 -22.03
CA PHE A 359 14.07 1.87 -22.89
C PHE A 359 12.67 1.67 -23.48
N ASN A 360 12.41 0.50 -24.07
CA ASN A 360 11.08 0.16 -24.59
C ASN A 360 10.01 0.27 -23.50
N SER A 361 10.27 -0.26 -22.31
CA SER A 361 9.38 -0.12 -21.16
C SER A 361 9.16 1.35 -20.79
N SER A 362 10.19 2.20 -20.83
CA SER A 362 10.06 3.63 -20.53
C SER A 362 9.17 4.36 -21.54
N CYS A 363 9.26 4.01 -22.83
CA CYS A 363 8.37 4.50 -23.87
C CYS A 363 6.92 4.10 -23.61
N THR A 364 6.67 2.85 -23.19
CA THR A 364 5.31 2.39 -22.86
C THR A 364 4.74 3.06 -21.61
N CYS A 365 5.59 3.42 -20.64
CA CYS A 365 5.16 4.11 -19.42
C CYS A 365 5.03 5.63 -19.61
N GLY A 366 5.58 6.21 -20.69
CA GLY A 366 5.47 7.63 -21.01
C GLY A 366 6.32 8.56 -20.13
N HIS A 367 7.33 8.03 -19.44
CA HIS A 367 8.18 8.83 -18.54
C HIS A 367 9.27 9.57 -19.33
N ALA A 368 8.94 10.76 -19.85
CA ALA A 368 9.84 11.59 -20.66
C ALA A 368 11.25 11.81 -20.07
N PRO A 369 11.43 12.02 -18.75
CA PRO A 369 12.76 12.17 -18.15
C PRO A 369 13.65 10.93 -18.30
N ILE A 370 13.06 9.73 -18.22
CA ILE A 370 13.78 8.46 -18.40
C ILE A 370 14.15 8.25 -19.86
N ILE A 371 13.23 8.54 -20.78
CA ILE A 371 13.51 8.44 -22.22
C ILE A 371 14.68 9.35 -22.58
N ARG A 372 14.66 10.60 -22.09
CA ARG A 372 15.76 11.54 -22.28
C ARG A 372 17.06 11.01 -21.69
N TYR A 373 17.02 10.43 -20.50
CA TYR A 373 18.19 9.81 -19.87
C TYR A 373 18.85 8.76 -20.77
N PHE A 374 18.07 7.84 -21.34
CA PHE A 374 18.57 6.81 -22.26
C PHE A 374 19.14 7.39 -23.56
N LEU A 375 18.56 8.48 -24.08
CA LEU A 375 19.04 9.12 -25.30
C LEU A 375 20.34 9.91 -25.07
N THR A 376 20.52 10.50 -23.89
CA THR A 376 21.72 11.30 -23.58
C THR A 376 22.90 10.44 -23.11
N HIS A 377 22.63 9.29 -22.47
CA HIS A 377 23.67 8.37 -21.96
C HIS A 377 23.80 7.09 -22.81
N ALA A 378 23.21 7.09 -24.01
CA ALA A 378 23.39 5.99 -24.95
C ALA A 378 24.88 5.85 -25.29
N ALA A 379 25.44 4.66 -25.08
CA ALA A 379 26.77 4.36 -25.61
C ALA A 379 26.78 4.60 -27.13
N PRO A 380 27.83 5.24 -27.69
CA PRO A 380 27.94 5.39 -29.14
C PRO A 380 27.94 4.00 -29.81
N PRO A 381 27.42 3.91 -31.04
CA PRO A 381 27.23 2.66 -31.76
C PRO A 381 28.54 1.88 -31.98
#